data_AF-A0A5C1MGQ8-F1
#
_entry.id   AF-A0A5C1MGQ8-F1
#
_cell.length_a   1.000
_cell.length_b   1.000
_cell.length_c   1.000
_cell.angle_alpha   90.00
_cell.angle_beta   90.00
_cell.angle_gamma   90.00
#
_symmetry.space_group_name_H-M   'P 1'
#
loop_
_entity.id
_entity.type
_entity.pdbx_description
1 polymer ?
#
loop_
_entity_poly.entity_id
_entity_poly.type
_entity_poly.pdbx_seq_one_letter_code
_entity_poly.pdbx_strand_id
1 'polypeptide(L)'
;MKTHSLSDWIKAAEYYRGKGSFEKAIEAFVQARLALLADMGECFTRLGKLEEAQVLFEEILEADIRNIPANAGLGIVSLLAGAPEAAALAFGNVLHVDPREPKALCGLGMAQLKLGRYEEGIDLLLQSLHEAPDNLAALDELVRCATGPGGEPYRPAALDHCRKYLARNPDAPEVRDYLAMLGPLEAAGPAGSDTLAPLVAAFQANPFHRATVLALAQRLGDAGLARDGREVCAVYLQRYPGDADVLSLQRSL
;
A
#
# COMPACT_ATOMS: atom_id res chain seq x y z
N MET A 1 -14.84 5.04 20.66
CA MET A 1 -16.15 5.73 20.80
C MET A 1 -17.20 4.85 20.14
N LYS A 2 -18.32 4.55 20.82
CA LYS A 2 -19.45 3.87 20.15
C LYS A 2 -20.03 4.86 19.15
N THR A 3 -20.09 4.51 17.87
CA THR A 3 -20.81 5.29 16.86
C THR A 3 -22.30 5.18 17.18
N HIS A 4 -22.90 6.29 17.61
CA HIS A 4 -24.35 6.36 17.79
C HIS A 4 -25.03 6.34 16.43
N SER A 5 -25.97 5.40 16.23
CA SER A 5 -26.79 5.37 15.02
C SER A 5 -27.76 6.55 15.01
N LEU A 6 -28.32 6.88 13.84
CA LEU A 6 -29.43 7.84 13.71
C LEU A 6 -30.53 7.58 14.76
N SER A 7 -30.89 6.32 14.94
CA SER A 7 -31.90 5.89 15.92
C SER A 7 -31.50 6.15 17.37
N ASP A 8 -30.21 6.12 17.71
CA ASP A 8 -29.72 6.45 19.05
C ASP A 8 -29.84 7.95 19.32
N TRP A 9 -29.46 8.79 18.34
CA TRP A 9 -29.57 10.24 18.47
C TRP A 9 -31.00 10.73 18.59
N ILE A 10 -31.94 10.15 17.83
CA ILE A 10 -33.37 10.46 17.94
C ILE A 10 -33.89 10.09 19.34
N LYS A 11 -33.57 8.90 19.85
CA LYS A 11 -33.99 8.49 21.19
C LYS A 11 -33.41 9.40 22.28
N ALA A 12 -32.15 9.80 22.15
CA ALA A 12 -31.52 10.73 23.07
C ALA A 12 -32.21 12.10 23.04
N ALA A 13 -32.53 12.60 21.85
CA ALA A 13 -33.22 13.88 21.68
C ALA A 13 -34.61 13.86 22.33
N GLU A 14 -35.39 12.80 22.09
CA GLU A 14 -36.71 12.61 22.71
C GLU A 14 -36.62 12.49 24.24
N TYR A 15 -35.61 11.76 24.74
CA TYR A 15 -35.35 11.64 26.17
C TYR A 15 -35.06 13.00 26.82
N TYR A 16 -34.15 13.79 26.25
CA TYR A 16 -33.81 15.12 26.77
C TYR A 16 -34.98 16.09 26.68
N ARG A 17 -35.76 16.03 25.59
CA ARG A 17 -36.99 16.80 25.43
C ARG A 17 -38.01 16.47 26.53
N GLY A 18 -38.22 15.18 26.82
CA GLY A 18 -39.11 14.72 27.89
C GLY A 18 -38.67 15.13 29.29
N LYS A 19 -37.36 15.34 29.50
CA LYS A 19 -36.79 15.86 30.75
C LYS A 19 -36.78 17.40 30.84
N GLY A 20 -37.24 18.10 29.80
CA GLY A 20 -37.19 19.56 29.71
C GLY A 20 -35.79 20.14 29.48
N SER A 21 -34.80 19.30 29.13
CA SER A 21 -33.44 19.73 28.77
C SER A 21 -33.37 20.05 27.29
N PHE A 22 -33.95 21.17 26.87
CA PHE A 22 -34.15 21.48 25.45
C PHE A 22 -32.85 21.72 24.68
N GLU A 23 -31.82 22.28 25.31
CA GLU A 23 -30.51 22.50 24.69
C GLU A 23 -29.89 21.17 24.25
N LYS A 24 -29.87 20.18 25.16
CA LYS A 24 -29.37 18.83 24.86
C LYS A 24 -30.24 18.10 23.84
N ALA A 25 -31.55 18.38 23.84
CA ALA A 25 -32.45 17.82 22.83
C ALA A 25 -32.11 18.38 21.44
N ILE A 26 -31.86 19.69 21.32
CA ILE A 26 -31.45 20.34 20.08
C ILE A 26 -30.11 19.77 19.59
N GLU A 27 -29.11 19.66 20.48
CA GLU A 27 -27.81 19.06 20.15
C GLU A 27 -27.98 17.65 19.57
N ALA A 28 -28.78 16.80 20.22
CA ALA A 28 -29.04 15.44 19.76
C ALA A 28 -29.82 15.40 18.43
N PHE A 29 -30.77 16.32 18.19
CA PHE A 29 -31.45 16.44 16.91
C PHE A 29 -30.51 16.90 15.78
N VAL A 30 -29.57 17.80 16.07
CA VAL A 30 -28.54 18.19 15.09
C VAL A 30 -27.68 16.99 14.74
N GLN A 31 -27.20 16.22 15.73
CA GLN A 31 -26.42 15.00 15.46
C GLN A 31 -27.21 13.94 14.68
N ALA A 32 -28.51 13.77 14.97
CA ALA A 32 -29.39 12.92 14.17
C ALA A 32 -29.47 13.39 12.71
N ARG A 33 -29.65 14.70 12.47
CA ARG A 33 -29.66 15.26 11.11
C ARG A 33 -28.35 15.00 10.38
N LEU A 34 -27.20 15.23 11.03
CA LEU A 34 -25.89 15.00 10.41
C LEU A 34 -25.67 13.52 10.05
N ALA A 35 -26.10 12.59 10.91
CA ALA A 35 -26.05 11.17 10.62
C ALA A 35 -26.91 10.80 9.39
N LEU A 36 -28.13 11.36 9.30
CA LEU A 36 -29.01 11.15 8.16
C LEU A 36 -28.42 11.71 6.85
N LEU A 37 -27.82 12.90 6.89
CA LEU A 37 -27.14 13.50 5.74
C LEU A 37 -25.98 12.60 5.27
N ALA A 38 -25.21 12.01 6.19
CA ALA A 38 -24.11 11.10 5.84
C ALA A 38 -24.62 9.84 5.13
N ASP A 39 -25.68 9.21 5.66
CA ASP A 39 -26.30 8.02 5.06
C ASP A 39 -26.86 8.34 3.66
N MET A 40 -27.49 9.51 3.49
CA MET A 40 -27.96 9.99 2.18
C MET A 40 -26.80 10.26 1.22
N GLY A 41 -25.71 10.87 1.70
CA GLY A 41 -24.50 11.12 0.92
C GLY A 41 -23.87 9.82 0.41
N GLU A 42 -23.80 8.77 1.24
CA GLU A 42 -23.36 7.44 0.80
C GLU A 42 -24.29 6.88 -0.29
N CYS A 43 -25.61 7.02 -0.13
CA CYS A 43 -26.57 6.55 -1.12
C CYS A 43 -26.39 7.26 -2.47
N PHE A 44 -26.25 8.60 -2.47
CA PHE A 44 -25.99 9.35 -3.71
C PHE A 44 -24.65 8.98 -4.34
N THR A 45 -23.61 8.77 -3.53
CA THR A 45 -22.29 8.31 -3.99
C THR A 45 -22.41 6.97 -4.73
N ARG A 46 -23.13 6.00 -4.14
CA ARG A 46 -23.36 4.68 -4.76
C ARG A 46 -24.22 4.73 -6.02
N LEU A 47 -25.10 5.74 -6.13
CA LEU A 47 -25.89 6.00 -7.34
C LEU A 47 -25.09 6.72 -8.44
N GLY A 48 -23.84 7.11 -8.17
CA GLY A 48 -23.02 7.90 -9.11
C GLY A 48 -23.45 9.35 -9.23
N LYS A 49 -24.30 9.83 -8.32
CA LYS A 49 -24.78 11.21 -8.23
C LYS A 49 -23.82 12.01 -7.36
N LEU A 50 -22.65 12.30 -7.91
CA LEU A 50 -21.49 12.78 -7.16
C LEU A 50 -21.69 14.20 -6.66
N GLU A 51 -22.32 15.06 -7.47
CA GLU A 51 -22.62 16.45 -7.11
C GLU A 51 -23.61 16.51 -5.94
N GLU A 52 -24.69 15.72 -5.98
CA GLU A 52 -25.63 15.66 -4.85
C GLU A 52 -24.98 15.10 -3.59
N ALA A 53 -24.12 14.07 -3.71
CA ALA A 53 -23.39 13.53 -2.56
C ALA A 53 -22.44 14.57 -1.95
N GLN A 54 -21.71 15.31 -2.79
CA GLN A 54 -20.78 16.34 -2.35
C GLN A 54 -21.48 17.42 -1.51
N VAL A 55 -22.63 17.94 -1.99
CA VAL A 55 -23.40 18.97 -1.26
C VAL A 55 -23.80 18.50 0.13
N LEU A 56 -24.23 17.24 0.28
CA LEU A 56 -24.63 16.72 1.59
C LEU A 56 -23.45 16.58 2.55
N PHE A 57 -22.28 16.14 2.07
CA PHE A 57 -21.10 16.06 2.93
C PHE A 57 -20.56 17.45 3.29
N GLU A 58 -20.61 18.42 2.38
CA GLU A 58 -20.26 19.83 2.65
C GLU A 58 -21.18 20.42 3.73
N GLU A 59 -22.49 20.17 3.70
CA GLU A 59 -23.43 20.61 4.74
C GLU A 59 -23.06 20.05 6.13
N ILE A 60 -22.56 18.81 6.19
CA ILE A 60 -22.06 18.24 7.46
C ILE A 60 -20.81 18.97 7.94
N LEU A 61 -19.90 19.31 7.02
CA LEU A 61 -18.66 20.01 7.35
C LEU A 61 -18.86 21.48 7.73
N GLU A 62 -19.94 22.11 7.30
CA GLU A 62 -20.35 23.43 7.80
C GLU A 62 -20.68 23.38 9.31
N ALA A 63 -21.26 22.28 9.77
CA ALA A 63 -21.57 22.07 11.19
C ALA A 63 -20.37 21.58 12.00
N ASP A 64 -19.54 20.70 11.42
CA ASP A 64 -18.32 20.19 12.02
C ASP A 64 -17.24 19.93 10.95
N ILE A 65 -16.31 20.87 10.82
CA ILE A 65 -15.22 20.80 9.84
C ILE A 65 -14.28 19.60 10.03
N ARG A 66 -14.27 18.99 11.23
CA ARG A 66 -13.44 17.80 11.56
C ARG A 66 -14.25 16.51 11.54
N ASN A 67 -15.48 16.53 11.01
CA ASN A 67 -16.31 15.34 10.93
C ASN A 67 -15.63 14.28 10.05
N ILE A 68 -15.19 13.18 10.68
CA ILE A 68 -14.46 12.11 10.01
C ILE A 68 -15.29 11.45 8.90
N PRO A 69 -16.55 11.02 9.14
CA PRO A 69 -17.40 10.43 8.10
C PRO A 69 -17.58 11.33 6.88
N ALA A 70 -17.84 12.63 7.07
CA ALA A 70 -18.04 13.55 5.96
C ALA A 70 -16.77 13.82 5.16
N ASN A 71 -15.61 13.99 5.83
CA ASN A 71 -14.33 14.11 5.12
C ASN A 71 -13.99 12.83 4.35
N ALA A 72 -14.23 11.64 4.92
CA ALA A 72 -14.05 10.37 4.22
C ALA A 72 -15.00 10.25 3.01
N GLY A 73 -16.26 10.65 3.17
CA GLY A 73 -17.26 10.70 2.11
C GLY A 73 -16.84 11.61 0.95
N LEU A 74 -16.41 12.85 1.24
CA LEU A 74 -15.86 13.76 0.23
C LEU A 74 -14.62 13.20 -0.46
N GLY A 75 -13.75 12.51 0.28
CA GLY A 75 -12.57 11.86 -0.30
C GLY A 75 -12.96 10.82 -1.35
N ILE A 76 -13.94 9.97 -1.04
CA ILE A 76 -14.47 8.95 -1.97
C ILE A 76 -15.13 9.62 -3.18
N VAL A 77 -16.03 10.59 -2.95
CA VAL A 77 -16.70 11.33 -4.02
C VAL A 77 -15.69 12.00 -4.95
N SER A 78 -14.65 12.62 -4.40
CA SER A 78 -13.58 13.28 -5.16
C SER A 78 -12.76 12.30 -6.00
N LEU A 79 -12.45 11.09 -5.47
CA LEU A 79 -11.78 10.04 -6.25
C LEU A 79 -12.64 9.58 -7.43
N LEU A 80 -13.95 9.40 -7.21
CA LEU A 80 -14.89 8.98 -8.25
C LEU A 80 -15.11 10.07 -9.31
N ALA A 81 -15.08 11.34 -8.89
CA ALA A 81 -15.19 12.50 -9.78
C ALA A 81 -13.90 12.79 -10.56
N GLY A 82 -12.81 12.07 -10.30
CA GLY A 82 -11.52 12.29 -10.95
C GLY A 82 -10.77 13.53 -10.45
N ALA A 83 -11.03 13.96 -9.21
CA ALA A 83 -10.38 15.09 -8.54
C ALA A 83 -9.44 14.59 -7.41
N PRO A 84 -8.27 14.01 -7.75
CA PRO A 84 -7.40 13.36 -6.76
C PRO A 84 -6.76 14.34 -5.77
N GLU A 85 -6.54 15.61 -6.12
CA GLU A 85 -6.05 16.63 -5.18
C GLU A 85 -7.07 16.91 -4.07
N ALA A 86 -8.35 17.04 -4.43
CA ALA A 86 -9.43 17.23 -3.47
C ALA A 86 -9.61 16.00 -2.58
N ALA A 87 -9.49 14.80 -3.17
CA ALA A 87 -9.50 13.56 -2.41
C ALA A 87 -8.36 13.49 -1.39
N ALA A 88 -7.14 13.83 -1.80
CA ALA A 88 -5.97 13.82 -0.93
C ALA A 88 -6.15 14.77 0.26
N LEU A 89 -6.71 15.97 0.04
CA LEU A 89 -7.02 16.90 1.11
C LEU A 89 -8.05 16.33 2.09
N ALA A 90 -9.14 15.77 1.57
CA ALA A 90 -10.23 15.23 2.40
C ALA A 90 -9.77 14.04 3.25
N PHE A 91 -9.03 13.08 2.68
CA PHE A 91 -8.45 11.98 3.45
C PHE A 91 -7.35 12.46 4.40
N GLY A 92 -6.56 13.47 4.01
CA GLY A 92 -5.61 14.13 4.91
C GLY A 92 -6.26 14.72 6.16
N ASN A 93 -7.45 15.31 6.03
CA ASN A 93 -8.23 15.80 7.18
C ASN A 93 -8.67 14.66 8.11
N VAL A 94 -9.06 13.51 7.56
CA VAL A 94 -9.35 12.31 8.38
C VAL A 94 -8.10 11.88 9.15
N LEU A 95 -6.97 11.77 8.47
CA LEU A 95 -5.70 11.35 9.08
C LEU A 95 -5.12 12.36 10.06
N HIS A 96 -5.50 13.63 9.97
CA HIS A 96 -5.17 14.63 10.99
C HIS A 96 -5.87 14.35 12.33
N VAL A 97 -7.06 13.76 12.29
CA VAL A 97 -7.83 13.38 13.49
C VAL A 97 -7.44 11.98 13.97
N ASP A 98 -7.34 11.03 13.03
CA ASP A 98 -6.90 9.65 13.30
C ASP A 98 -5.82 9.22 12.30
N PRO A 99 -4.52 9.38 12.65
CA PRO A 99 -3.40 9.07 11.76
C PRO A 99 -3.29 7.61 11.32
N ARG A 100 -4.02 6.69 11.95
CA ARG A 100 -3.94 5.24 11.70
C ARG A 100 -5.23 4.69 11.09
N GLU A 101 -6.16 5.55 10.66
CA GLU A 101 -7.42 5.11 10.08
C GLU A 101 -7.17 4.41 8.73
N PRO A 102 -7.43 3.10 8.61
CA PRO A 102 -6.97 2.33 7.44
C PRO A 102 -7.64 2.73 6.13
N LYS A 103 -8.92 3.15 6.16
CA LYS A 103 -9.65 3.52 4.95
C LYS A 103 -9.15 4.84 4.37
N ALA A 104 -8.79 5.79 5.23
CA ALA A 104 -8.24 7.08 4.85
C ALA A 104 -6.78 6.95 4.39
N LEU A 105 -5.98 6.07 5.01
CA LEU A 105 -4.66 5.70 4.50
C LEU A 105 -4.77 5.12 3.07
N CYS A 106 -5.71 4.19 2.86
CA CYS A 106 -6.00 3.61 1.55
C CYS A 106 -6.45 4.68 0.54
N GLY A 107 -7.43 5.50 0.91
CA GLY A 107 -7.98 6.55 0.04
C GLY A 107 -6.94 7.61 -0.34
N LEU A 108 -6.10 8.03 0.62
CA LEU A 108 -4.99 8.94 0.34
C LEU A 108 -3.96 8.27 -0.57
N GLY A 109 -3.62 7.00 -0.33
CA GLY A 109 -2.74 6.23 -1.20
C GLY A 109 -3.24 6.19 -2.65
N MET A 110 -4.52 5.87 -2.85
CA MET A 110 -5.19 5.92 -4.16
C MET A 110 -5.13 7.30 -4.82
N ALA A 111 -5.32 8.37 -4.03
CA ALA A 111 -5.20 9.73 -4.53
C ALA A 111 -3.78 10.06 -5.00
N GLN A 112 -2.75 9.72 -4.20
CA GLN A 112 -1.35 9.94 -4.59
C GLN A 112 -0.95 9.15 -5.84
N LEU A 113 -1.44 7.90 -5.98
CA LEU A 113 -1.24 7.10 -7.19
C LEU A 113 -1.83 7.78 -8.42
N LYS A 114 -3.05 8.32 -8.33
CA LYS A 114 -3.68 9.09 -9.42
C LYS A 114 -2.95 10.39 -9.75
N LEU A 115 -2.22 10.97 -8.78
CA LEU A 115 -1.34 12.13 -8.97
C LEU A 115 0.05 11.76 -9.52
N GLY A 116 0.32 10.47 -9.75
CA GLY A 116 1.62 9.98 -10.23
C GLY A 116 2.71 9.90 -9.17
N ARG A 117 2.37 10.08 -7.89
CA ARG A 117 3.29 9.96 -6.75
C ARG A 117 3.29 8.52 -6.25
N TYR A 118 3.90 7.64 -7.03
CA TYR A 118 3.82 6.20 -6.84
C TYR A 118 4.43 5.71 -5.52
N GLU A 119 5.62 6.19 -5.17
CA GLU A 119 6.30 5.79 -3.93
C GLU A 119 5.46 6.14 -2.69
N GLU A 120 5.05 7.41 -2.57
CA GLU A 120 4.19 7.88 -1.47
C GLU A 120 2.85 7.12 -1.40
N GLY A 121 2.22 6.88 -2.56
CA GLY A 121 0.97 6.14 -2.65
C GLY A 121 1.10 4.71 -2.14
N ILE A 122 2.15 4.00 -2.54
CA ILE A 122 2.42 2.63 -2.11
C ILE A 122 2.73 2.57 -0.61
N ASP A 123 3.52 3.50 -0.08
CA ASP A 123 3.82 3.55 1.35
C ASP A 123 2.54 3.70 2.19
N LEU A 124 1.59 4.53 1.74
CA LEU A 124 0.29 4.69 2.40
C LEU A 124 -0.59 3.43 2.30
N LEU A 125 -0.58 2.73 1.17
CA LEU A 125 -1.28 1.45 1.01
C LEU A 125 -0.71 0.37 1.94
N LEU A 126 0.63 0.31 2.08
CA LEU A 126 1.29 -0.61 3.00
C LEU A 126 0.97 -0.28 4.47
N GLN A 127 0.92 1.00 4.83
CA GLN A 127 0.46 1.42 6.16
C GLN A 127 -1.00 1.02 6.41
N SER A 128 -1.89 1.21 5.43
CA SER A 128 -3.28 0.74 5.52
C SER A 128 -3.35 -0.78 5.76
N LEU A 129 -2.56 -1.57 5.04
CA LEU A 129 -2.50 -3.03 5.21
C LEU A 129 -1.80 -3.46 6.52
N HIS A 130 -0.96 -2.61 7.11
CA HIS A 130 -0.41 -2.83 8.44
C HIS A 130 -1.50 -2.70 9.51
N GLU A 131 -2.30 -1.63 9.43
CA GLU A 131 -3.36 -1.34 10.40
C GLU A 131 -4.58 -2.25 10.22
N ALA A 132 -4.97 -2.53 8.97
CA ALA A 132 -6.04 -3.46 8.62
C ALA A 132 -5.55 -4.45 7.56
N PRO A 133 -5.00 -5.61 7.99
CA PRO A 133 -4.50 -6.63 7.07
C PRO A 133 -5.53 -7.23 6.11
N ASP A 134 -6.82 -7.06 6.41
CA ASP A 134 -7.94 -7.53 5.59
C ASP A 134 -8.55 -6.41 4.70
N ASN A 135 -7.88 -5.25 4.59
CA ASN A 135 -8.32 -4.19 3.68
C ASN A 135 -8.07 -4.58 2.21
N LEU A 136 -9.06 -5.28 1.62
CA LEU A 136 -9.02 -5.74 0.24
C LEU A 136 -8.85 -4.60 -0.77
N ALA A 137 -9.41 -3.41 -0.53
CA ALA A 137 -9.24 -2.27 -1.43
C ALA A 137 -7.77 -1.84 -1.51
N ALA A 138 -7.09 -1.78 -0.35
CA ALA A 138 -5.66 -1.46 -0.32
C ALA A 138 -4.81 -2.56 -0.97
N LEU A 139 -5.19 -3.83 -0.77
CA LEU A 139 -4.52 -4.97 -1.37
C LEU A 139 -4.67 -4.97 -2.90
N ASP A 140 -5.87 -4.73 -3.42
CA ASP A 140 -6.15 -4.63 -4.85
C ASP A 140 -5.31 -3.53 -5.52
N GLU A 141 -5.28 -2.34 -4.91
CA GLU A 141 -4.49 -1.20 -5.40
C GLU A 141 -3.00 -1.52 -5.42
N LEU A 142 -2.47 -2.11 -4.33
CA LEU A 142 -1.07 -2.52 -4.25
C LEU A 142 -0.72 -3.55 -5.32
N VAL A 143 -1.57 -4.55 -5.50
CA VAL A 143 -1.41 -5.61 -6.51
C VAL A 143 -1.42 -5.01 -7.91
N ARG A 144 -2.38 -4.12 -8.21
CA ARG A 144 -2.48 -3.44 -9.51
C ARG A 144 -1.22 -2.65 -9.83
N CYS A 145 -0.72 -1.88 -8.86
CA CYS A 145 0.54 -1.15 -9.01
C CYS A 145 1.73 -2.08 -9.20
N ALA A 146 1.82 -3.17 -8.43
CA ALA A 146 2.89 -4.15 -8.54
C ALA A 146 2.93 -4.88 -9.90
N THR A 147 1.78 -5.07 -10.54
CA THR A 147 1.69 -5.68 -11.87
C THR A 147 1.75 -4.68 -13.02
N GLY A 148 1.74 -3.38 -12.72
CA GLY A 148 1.84 -2.31 -13.70
C GLY A 148 3.29 -2.02 -14.12
N PRO A 149 3.48 -1.16 -15.13
CA PRO A 149 4.82 -0.71 -15.54
C PRO A 149 5.57 -0.06 -14.38
N GLY A 150 6.78 -0.55 -14.08
CA GLY A 150 7.59 -0.06 -12.95
C GLY A 150 7.17 -0.61 -11.58
N GLY A 151 6.22 -1.56 -11.54
CA GLY A 151 5.70 -2.17 -10.31
C GLY A 151 6.59 -3.25 -9.67
N GLU A 152 7.63 -3.71 -10.38
CA GLU A 152 8.51 -4.81 -9.93
C GLU A 152 9.08 -4.64 -8.51
N PRO A 153 9.49 -3.43 -8.05
CA PRO A 153 9.96 -3.24 -6.68
C PRO A 153 8.91 -3.54 -5.61
N TYR A 154 7.63 -3.40 -5.94
CA TYR A 154 6.50 -3.54 -5.00
C TYR A 154 5.89 -4.95 -5.02
N ARG A 155 6.21 -5.75 -6.04
CA ARG A 155 5.73 -7.13 -6.22
C ARG A 155 6.02 -8.05 -5.03
N PRO A 156 7.21 -8.04 -4.39
CA PRO A 156 7.46 -8.86 -3.20
C PRO A 156 6.52 -8.53 -2.04
N ALA A 157 6.26 -7.24 -1.80
CA ALA A 157 5.35 -6.80 -0.74
C ALA A 157 3.90 -7.22 -1.05
N ALA A 158 3.44 -7.04 -2.28
CA ALA A 158 2.11 -7.48 -2.71
C ALA A 158 1.91 -8.99 -2.52
N LEU A 159 2.89 -9.81 -2.89
CA LEU A 159 2.88 -11.26 -2.68
C LEU A 159 2.81 -11.66 -1.21
N ASP A 160 3.61 -11.01 -0.36
CA ASP A 160 3.62 -11.27 1.09
C ASP A 160 2.26 -10.94 1.71
N HIS A 161 1.67 -9.80 1.37
CA HIS A 161 0.35 -9.40 1.85
C HIS A 161 -0.76 -10.34 1.34
N CYS A 162 -0.75 -10.76 0.08
CA CYS A 162 -1.71 -11.74 -0.45
C CYS A 162 -1.62 -13.08 0.30
N ARG A 163 -0.41 -13.57 0.57
CA ARG A 163 -0.19 -14.81 1.34
C ARG A 163 -0.69 -14.69 2.78
N LYS A 164 -0.38 -13.57 3.45
CA LYS A 164 -0.86 -13.29 4.80
C LYS A 164 -2.39 -13.18 4.85
N TYR A 165 -3.00 -12.56 3.84
CA TYR A 165 -4.46 -12.49 3.73
C TYR A 165 -5.08 -13.89 3.59
N LEU A 166 -4.58 -14.72 2.68
CA LEU A 166 -5.08 -16.10 2.48
C LEU A 166 -4.84 -17.01 3.67
N ALA A 167 -3.78 -16.78 4.47
CA ALA A 167 -3.57 -17.52 5.71
C ALA A 167 -4.69 -17.28 6.73
N ARG A 168 -5.32 -16.10 6.71
CA ARG A 168 -6.46 -15.74 7.58
C ARG A 168 -7.80 -16.07 6.94
N ASN A 169 -7.86 -15.94 5.61
CA ASN A 169 -9.06 -16.12 4.79
C ASN A 169 -8.76 -17.17 3.71
N PRO A 170 -8.74 -18.48 4.04
CA PRO A 170 -8.35 -19.52 3.09
C PRO A 170 -9.26 -19.59 1.86
N ASP A 171 -10.51 -19.14 1.99
CA ASP A 171 -11.51 -19.15 0.93
C ASP A 171 -11.81 -17.76 0.37
N ALA A 172 -10.78 -17.11 -0.17
CA ALA A 172 -10.88 -15.83 -0.87
C ALA A 172 -10.41 -16.00 -2.33
N PRO A 173 -11.31 -16.36 -3.28
CA PRO A 173 -10.93 -16.59 -4.67
C PRO A 173 -10.30 -15.37 -5.33
N GLU A 174 -10.76 -14.16 -5.00
CA GLU A 174 -10.25 -12.90 -5.55
C GLU A 174 -8.75 -12.72 -5.23
N VAL A 175 -8.33 -13.10 -4.01
CA VAL A 175 -6.92 -12.99 -3.59
C VAL A 175 -6.06 -14.11 -4.19
N ARG A 176 -6.66 -15.25 -4.55
CA ARG A 176 -5.96 -16.28 -5.33
C ARG A 176 -5.70 -15.79 -6.76
N ASP A 177 -6.64 -15.06 -7.36
CA ASP A 177 -6.45 -14.43 -8.66
C ASP A 177 -5.32 -13.37 -8.60
N TYR A 178 -5.22 -12.60 -7.51
CA TYR A 178 -4.07 -11.70 -7.30
C TYR A 178 -2.73 -12.44 -7.27
N LEU A 179 -2.64 -13.58 -6.56
CA LEU A 179 -1.42 -14.40 -6.56
C LEU A 179 -1.10 -14.95 -7.95
N ALA A 180 -2.11 -15.36 -8.72
CA ALA A 180 -1.91 -15.82 -10.10
C ALA A 180 -1.39 -14.69 -10.99
N MET A 181 -1.96 -13.49 -10.87
CA MET A 181 -1.56 -12.30 -11.63
C MET A 181 -0.14 -11.84 -11.27
N LEU A 182 0.20 -11.85 -9.98
CA LEU A 182 1.56 -11.57 -9.50
C LEU A 182 2.55 -12.68 -9.87
N GLY A 183 2.07 -13.87 -10.23
CA GLY A 183 2.88 -15.05 -10.50
C GLY A 183 3.71 -15.50 -9.28
N PRO A 184 4.49 -16.60 -9.40
CA PRO A 184 5.56 -16.83 -8.45
C PRO A 184 6.51 -15.63 -8.47
N LEU A 185 7.07 -15.27 -7.31
CA LEU A 185 8.35 -14.59 -7.34
C LEU A 185 9.27 -15.59 -8.05
N GLU A 186 9.60 -15.35 -9.33
CA GLU A 186 10.70 -16.08 -9.93
C GLU A 186 11.85 -15.92 -8.93
N ALA A 187 12.37 -17.03 -8.40
CA ALA A 187 13.61 -16.97 -7.64
C ALA A 187 14.54 -16.20 -8.55
N ALA A 188 14.84 -14.95 -8.15
CA ALA A 188 15.25 -13.89 -9.06
C ALA A 188 15.97 -14.50 -10.25
N GLY A 189 15.43 -14.36 -11.47
CA GLY A 189 16.19 -14.67 -12.67
C GLY A 189 17.61 -14.17 -12.44
N PRO A 190 18.59 -15.06 -12.56
CA PRO A 190 19.66 -15.28 -11.58
C PRO A 190 20.14 -13.98 -10.93
N ALA A 191 19.81 -13.85 -9.64
CA ALA A 191 20.16 -12.75 -8.73
C ALA A 191 21.35 -11.89 -9.20
N GLY A 192 21.05 -10.74 -9.81
CA GLY A 192 22.07 -9.97 -10.54
C GLY A 192 22.30 -8.51 -10.14
N SER A 193 21.53 -7.89 -9.25
CA SER A 193 21.80 -6.49 -8.85
C SER A 193 22.18 -6.35 -7.37
N ASP A 194 21.46 -6.98 -6.45
CA ASP A 194 21.67 -6.72 -5.01
C ASP A 194 22.60 -7.70 -4.28
N THR A 195 22.83 -8.90 -4.82
CA THR A 195 23.76 -9.89 -4.21
C THR A 195 25.20 -9.76 -4.70
N LEU A 196 25.42 -9.03 -5.80
CA LEU A 196 26.77 -8.79 -6.34
C LEU A 196 27.45 -7.63 -5.63
N ALA A 197 26.72 -6.56 -5.26
CA ALA A 197 27.31 -5.34 -4.72
C ALA A 197 28.26 -5.57 -3.52
N PRO A 198 27.92 -6.39 -2.51
CA PRO A 198 28.84 -6.68 -1.40
C PRO A 198 30.07 -7.47 -1.83
N LEU A 199 29.90 -8.42 -2.77
CA LEU A 199 30.99 -9.23 -3.30
C LEU A 199 31.91 -8.42 -4.22
N VAL A 200 31.35 -7.50 -5.00
CA VAL A 200 32.10 -6.55 -5.84
C VAL A 200 32.90 -5.59 -4.96
N ALA A 201 32.31 -5.04 -3.89
CA ALA A 201 33.03 -4.20 -2.94
C ALA A 201 34.15 -4.96 -2.22
N ALA A 202 33.88 -6.20 -1.80
CA ALA A 202 34.89 -7.07 -1.19
C ALA A 202 36.02 -7.43 -2.16
N PHE A 203 35.70 -7.68 -3.42
CA PHE A 203 36.68 -7.94 -4.47
C PHE A 203 37.52 -6.70 -4.78
N GLN A 204 36.91 -5.51 -4.85
CA GLN A 204 37.64 -4.25 -5.03
C GLN A 204 38.59 -3.96 -3.86
N ALA A 205 38.17 -4.28 -2.63
CA ALA A 205 39.01 -4.13 -1.44
C ALA A 205 40.17 -5.15 -1.40
N ASN A 206 39.94 -6.38 -1.85
CA ASN A 206 40.97 -7.41 -1.95
C ASN A 206 40.70 -8.40 -3.10
N PRO A 207 41.25 -8.14 -4.30
CA PRO A 207 41.06 -9.01 -5.47
C PRO A 207 41.69 -10.40 -5.32
N PHE A 208 42.51 -10.58 -4.29
CA PHE A 208 43.28 -11.79 -4.02
C PHE A 208 42.68 -12.63 -2.87
N HIS A 209 41.48 -12.27 -2.38
CA HIS A 209 40.75 -13.09 -1.41
C HIS A 209 39.98 -14.21 -2.10
N ARG A 210 40.51 -15.43 -1.99
CA ARG A 210 40.02 -16.63 -2.69
C ARG A 210 38.52 -16.88 -2.55
N ALA A 211 37.97 -16.75 -1.34
CA ALA A 211 36.55 -17.03 -1.09
C ALA A 211 35.64 -16.04 -1.84
N THR A 212 36.00 -14.76 -1.85
CA THR A 212 35.27 -13.73 -2.61
C THR A 212 35.36 -13.97 -4.12
N VAL A 213 36.52 -14.38 -4.64
CA VAL A 213 36.71 -14.67 -6.07
C VAL A 213 35.80 -15.82 -6.52
N LEU A 214 35.80 -16.94 -5.78
CA LEU A 214 34.94 -18.09 -6.08
C LEU A 214 33.45 -17.71 -5.99
N ALA A 215 33.06 -17.00 -4.92
CA ALA A 215 31.67 -16.59 -4.72
C ALA A 215 31.20 -15.61 -5.80
N LEU A 216 32.01 -14.60 -6.14
CA LEU A 216 31.66 -13.61 -7.15
C LEU A 216 31.63 -14.21 -8.56
N ALA A 217 32.64 -15.00 -8.94
CA ALA A 217 32.70 -15.62 -10.25
C ALA A 217 31.58 -16.63 -10.49
N GLN A 218 31.22 -17.43 -9.46
CA GLN A 218 30.07 -18.34 -9.53
C GLN A 218 28.76 -17.55 -9.71
N ARG A 219 28.56 -16.48 -8.93
CA ARG A 219 27.34 -15.66 -9.02
C ARG A 219 27.22 -14.92 -10.35
N LEU A 220 28.33 -14.42 -10.90
CA LEU A 220 28.38 -13.84 -12.24
C LEU A 220 28.06 -14.90 -13.31
N GLY A 221 28.53 -16.14 -13.15
CA GLY A 221 28.18 -17.27 -14.00
C GLY A 221 26.69 -17.60 -13.96
N ASP A 222 26.15 -17.77 -12.76
CA ASP A 222 24.72 -18.02 -12.53
C ASP A 222 23.90 -16.88 -13.17
N ALA A 223 24.35 -15.63 -13.05
CA ALA A 223 23.74 -14.41 -13.62
C ALA A 223 23.84 -14.27 -15.15
N GLY A 224 24.45 -15.23 -15.86
CA GLY A 224 24.67 -15.16 -17.31
C GLY A 224 25.80 -14.20 -17.73
N LEU A 225 26.55 -13.64 -16.78
CA LEU A 225 27.70 -12.74 -16.96
C LEU A 225 29.03 -13.53 -16.96
N ALA A 226 29.07 -14.63 -17.71
CA ALA A 226 30.20 -15.57 -17.72
C ALA A 226 31.54 -14.92 -18.13
N ARG A 227 31.51 -13.88 -18.97
CA ARG A 227 32.71 -13.12 -19.33
C ARG A 227 33.32 -12.43 -18.11
N ASP A 228 32.50 -11.73 -17.34
CA ASP A 228 32.94 -10.98 -16.16
C ASP A 228 33.43 -11.92 -15.06
N GLY A 229 32.75 -13.07 -14.88
CA GLY A 229 33.21 -14.13 -13.98
C GLY A 229 34.59 -14.68 -14.34
N ARG A 230 34.88 -14.86 -15.64
CA ARG A 230 36.21 -15.30 -16.11
C ARG A 230 37.29 -14.24 -15.88
N GLU A 231 36.96 -12.96 -16.02
CA GLU A 231 37.87 -11.85 -15.74
C GLU A 231 38.22 -11.77 -14.25
N VAL A 232 37.23 -11.95 -13.35
CA VAL A 232 37.46 -12.03 -11.89
C VAL A 232 38.43 -13.17 -11.53
N CYS A 233 38.22 -14.37 -12.09
CA CYS A 233 39.15 -15.49 -11.91
C CYS A 233 40.56 -15.18 -12.46
N ALA A 234 40.64 -14.52 -13.62
CA ALA A 234 41.92 -14.21 -14.27
C ALA A 234 42.78 -13.27 -13.41
N VAL A 235 42.18 -12.24 -12.81
CA VAL A 235 42.89 -11.30 -11.92
C VAL A 235 43.52 -12.04 -10.72
N TYR A 236 42.77 -12.94 -10.09
CA TYR A 236 43.29 -13.75 -8.98
C TYR A 236 44.42 -14.70 -9.40
N LEU A 237 44.25 -15.39 -10.53
CA LEU A 237 45.19 -16.39 -11.03
C LEU A 237 46.54 -15.80 -11.48
N GLN A 238 46.62 -14.49 -11.75
CA GLN A 238 47.91 -13.82 -11.97
C GLN A 238 48.85 -13.97 -10.76
N ARG A 239 48.29 -14.00 -9.55
CA ARG A 239 49.06 -14.15 -8.30
C ARG A 239 49.15 -15.60 -7.84
N TYR A 240 48.12 -16.40 -8.10
CA TYR A 240 48.03 -17.80 -7.66
C TYR A 240 47.70 -18.75 -8.84
N PRO A 241 48.62 -18.94 -9.80
CA PRO A 241 48.33 -19.67 -11.04
C PRO A 241 48.05 -21.18 -10.85
N GLY A 242 48.33 -21.73 -9.66
CA GLY A 242 48.13 -23.14 -9.33
C GLY A 242 46.83 -23.48 -8.60
N ASP A 243 45.93 -22.52 -8.39
CA ASP A 243 44.68 -22.76 -7.66
C ASP A 243 43.68 -23.55 -8.53
N ALA A 244 43.60 -24.86 -8.30
CA ALA A 244 42.84 -25.80 -9.12
C ALA A 244 41.33 -25.50 -9.15
N ASP A 245 40.75 -25.03 -8.05
CA ASP A 245 39.31 -24.76 -7.97
C ASP A 245 38.94 -23.52 -8.79
N VAL A 246 39.76 -22.47 -8.72
CA VAL A 246 39.54 -21.23 -9.49
C VAL A 246 39.77 -21.49 -10.99
N LEU A 247 40.76 -22.32 -11.35
CA LEU A 247 40.98 -22.77 -12.73
C LEU A 247 39.81 -23.61 -13.26
N SER A 248 39.25 -24.50 -12.44
CA SER A 248 38.10 -25.31 -12.80
C SER A 248 36.87 -24.43 -13.02
N LEU A 249 36.59 -23.52 -12.09
CA LEU A 249 35.49 -22.58 -12.18
C LEU A 249 35.63 -21.68 -13.42
N GLN A 250 36.82 -21.13 -13.68
CA GLN A 250 37.07 -20.29 -14.86
C GLN A 250 36.81 -21.02 -16.19
N ARG A 251 37.02 -22.34 -16.24
CA ARG A 251 36.74 -23.16 -17.44
C ARG A 251 35.27 -23.52 -17.59
N SER A 252 34.52 -23.60 -16.49
CA SER A 252 33.08 -23.92 -16.52
C SER A 252 32.20 -22.70 -16.79
N LEU A 253 32.73 -21.48 -16.59
CA LEU A 253 32.13 -20.21 -16.98
C LEU A 253 32.36 -19.96 -18.49
#